data_AF-A0A093V432-F1
#
_entry.id   AF-A0A093V432-F1
#
_cell.length_a   1.000
_cell.length_b   1.000
_cell.length_c   1.000
_cell.angle_alpha   90.00
_cell.angle_beta   90.00
_cell.angle_gamma   90.00
#
_symmetry.space_group_name_H-M   'P 1'
#
loop_
_entity.id
_entity.type
_entity.pdbx_description
1 polymer ?
#
loop_
_entity_poly.entity_id
_entity_poly.type
_entity_poly.pdbx_seq_one_letter_code
_entity_poly.pdbx_strand_id
1 'polypeptide(L)'
;MADKSVAESLIPRFQIEKLLNQDQSDRRIALLGNIDGKQGILIAERAAFATESLEVLRAFHSSISQVRNLGDNDIYKWYMASSSPPSTSDTNTPPDLKINLIWPCTAQHIRKYSAQTMRMVTETPQIYKDYIRPYMQQKREEGRLNWVFNILEGRTEQEDVILRDKGTNPDEDGFLMLPDLNWDRKTVSSMHLLALVERRDIWSLRDLKRKHIPWLKYLRQRLIDATVKTYEGQIEGDQLKMYVHYQPTYYHFHVHIVNVMLEAGSTQAVGKAFGLENIIGQLEAIAGDDEAGMADVSLSYFLGEASELWSTVYEPLKKGETPKV
;
A
#
# COMPACT_ATOMS: atom_id res chain seq x y z
N MET A 1 -6.67 -7.29 25.97
CA MET A 1 -7.62 -8.39 25.66
C MET A 1 -9.04 -7.89 25.40
N ALA A 2 -9.60 -6.99 26.23
CA ALA A 2 -10.95 -6.46 26.01
C ALA A 2 -11.15 -5.79 24.63
N ASP A 3 -10.18 -5.02 24.13
CA ASP A 3 -10.31 -4.28 22.87
C ASP A 3 -10.24 -5.17 21.60
N LYS A 4 -9.38 -6.20 21.60
CA LYS A 4 -9.33 -7.21 20.53
C LYS A 4 -10.64 -7.98 20.38
N SER A 5 -11.24 -8.35 21.51
CA SER A 5 -12.56 -9.00 21.56
C SER A 5 -13.67 -8.12 20.97
N VAL A 6 -13.58 -6.80 21.16
CA VAL A 6 -14.55 -5.85 20.58
C VAL A 6 -14.39 -5.79 19.06
N ALA A 7 -13.17 -5.68 18.54
CA ALA A 7 -12.92 -5.65 17.10
C ALA A 7 -13.38 -6.94 16.39
N GLU A 8 -13.09 -8.11 16.96
CA GLU A 8 -13.51 -9.41 16.43
C GLU A 8 -15.05 -9.55 16.42
N SER A 9 -15.74 -8.99 17.42
CA SER A 9 -17.21 -9.03 17.50
C SER A 9 -17.93 -8.26 16.37
N LEU A 10 -17.22 -7.39 15.63
CA LEU A 10 -17.82 -6.61 14.54
C LEU A 10 -18.06 -7.46 13.29
N ILE A 11 -17.22 -8.45 13.02
CA ILE A 11 -17.26 -9.22 11.78
C ILE A 11 -18.56 -10.02 11.62
N PRO A 12 -19.04 -10.79 12.62
CA PRO A 12 -20.30 -11.53 12.48
C PRO A 12 -21.54 -10.64 12.38
N ARG A 13 -21.43 -9.36 12.76
CA ARG A 13 -22.53 -8.38 12.71
C ARG A 13 -22.62 -7.65 11.37
N PHE A 14 -21.64 -7.81 10.49
CA PHE A 14 -21.61 -7.11 9.21
C PHE A 14 -22.70 -7.63 8.25
N GLN A 15 -23.65 -6.76 7.92
CA GLN A 15 -24.71 -7.07 6.96
C GLN A 15 -24.31 -6.57 5.57
N ILE A 16 -24.07 -7.51 4.66
CA ILE A 16 -23.65 -7.22 3.29
C ILE A 16 -24.80 -6.58 2.51
N GLU A 17 -24.52 -5.46 1.85
CA GLU A 17 -25.45 -4.75 0.96
C GLU A 17 -25.12 -5.02 -0.51
N LYS A 18 -23.85 -4.86 -0.90
CA LYS A 18 -23.39 -5.09 -2.29
C LYS A 18 -21.89 -5.31 -2.41
N LEU A 19 -21.48 -5.94 -3.51
CA LEU A 19 -20.09 -5.96 -3.96
C LEU A 19 -19.70 -4.58 -4.50
N LEU A 20 -18.59 -4.03 -4.01
CA LEU A 20 -18.00 -2.80 -4.52
C LEU A 20 -17.00 -3.07 -5.63
N ASN A 21 -16.09 -4.03 -5.43
CA ASN A 21 -15.05 -4.38 -6.40
C ASN A 21 -14.53 -5.81 -6.19
N GLN A 22 -13.96 -6.37 -7.25
CA GLN A 22 -13.18 -7.61 -7.25
C GLN A 22 -11.89 -7.35 -8.04
N ASP A 23 -10.73 -7.60 -7.42
CA ASP A 23 -9.43 -7.34 -8.04
C ASP A 23 -8.35 -8.33 -7.53
N GLN A 24 -7.08 -8.06 -7.85
CA GLN A 24 -5.92 -8.93 -7.55
C GLN A 24 -6.13 -10.37 -8.05
N SER A 25 -6.42 -10.51 -9.35
CA SER A 25 -6.67 -11.82 -9.98
C SER A 25 -7.79 -12.60 -9.27
N ASP A 26 -8.86 -11.89 -8.91
CA ASP A 26 -10.06 -12.41 -8.24
C ASP A 26 -9.83 -12.98 -6.82
N ARG A 27 -8.68 -12.68 -6.21
CA ARG A 27 -8.34 -13.11 -4.85
C ARG A 27 -8.72 -12.10 -3.78
N ARG A 28 -9.17 -10.90 -4.15
CA ARG A 28 -9.67 -9.89 -3.22
C ARG A 28 -11.01 -9.32 -3.65
N ILE A 29 -11.90 -9.16 -2.67
CA ILE A 29 -13.21 -8.51 -2.83
C ILE A 29 -13.38 -7.39 -1.80
N ALA A 30 -14.07 -6.32 -2.19
CA ALA A 30 -14.52 -5.27 -1.29
C ALA A 30 -16.05 -5.24 -1.26
N LEU A 31 -16.63 -5.34 -0.07
CA LEU A 31 -18.07 -5.43 0.16
C LEU A 31 -18.54 -4.19 0.92
N LEU A 32 -19.59 -3.52 0.44
CA LEU A 32 -20.31 -2.51 1.21
C LEU A 32 -21.38 -3.22 2.04
N GLY A 33 -21.55 -2.73 3.26
CA GLY A 33 -22.58 -3.20 4.17
C GLY A 33 -22.78 -2.23 5.32
N ASN A 34 -23.41 -2.73 6.38
CA ASN A 34 -23.65 -1.96 7.60
C ASN A 34 -23.46 -2.81 8.86
N ILE A 35 -23.08 -2.15 9.95
CA ILE A 35 -23.11 -2.69 11.31
C ILE A 35 -23.85 -1.64 12.16
N ASP A 36 -24.89 -2.08 12.87
CA ASP A 36 -25.71 -1.26 13.78
C ASP A 36 -26.20 0.05 13.13
N GLY A 37 -26.65 -0.02 11.87
CA GLY A 37 -27.17 1.12 11.12
C GLY A 37 -26.13 2.10 10.58
N LYS A 38 -24.83 1.83 10.76
CA LYS A 38 -23.72 2.63 10.19
C LYS A 38 -23.03 1.86 9.07
N GLN A 39 -22.76 2.55 7.96
CA GLN A 39 -22.09 1.94 6.80
C GLN A 39 -20.66 1.50 7.15
N GLY A 40 -20.24 0.38 6.57
CA GLY A 40 -18.88 -0.16 6.67
C GLY A 40 -18.46 -0.83 5.36
N ILE A 41 -17.15 -0.99 5.17
CA ILE A 41 -16.59 -1.77 4.07
C ILE A 41 -15.82 -2.93 4.64
N LEU A 42 -16.17 -4.16 4.23
CA LEU A 42 -15.43 -5.38 4.54
C LEU A 42 -14.64 -5.80 3.31
N ILE A 43 -13.33 -5.88 3.45
CA ILE A 43 -12.42 -6.32 2.40
C ILE A 43 -11.91 -7.70 2.79
N ALA A 44 -12.13 -8.69 1.94
CA ALA A 44 -11.66 -10.06 2.14
C ALA A 44 -10.67 -10.42 1.05
N GLU A 45 -9.54 -10.98 1.46
CA GLU A 45 -8.46 -11.42 0.58
C GLU A 45 -8.07 -12.86 0.91
N ARG A 46 -7.75 -13.66 -0.10
CA ARG A 46 -7.19 -15.01 0.11
C ARG A 46 -5.83 -14.88 0.78
N ALA A 47 -5.64 -15.54 1.92
CA ALA A 47 -4.35 -15.59 2.58
C ALA A 47 -3.33 -16.36 1.75
N ALA A 48 -2.05 -16.04 1.92
CA ALA A 48 -0.97 -16.82 1.35
C ALA A 48 -0.93 -18.23 1.96
N PHE A 49 -0.45 -19.20 1.19
CA PHE A 49 -0.19 -20.53 1.75
C PHE A 49 0.94 -20.45 2.78
N ALA A 50 0.73 -21.08 3.93
CA ALA A 50 1.75 -21.25 4.95
C ALA A 50 2.72 -22.37 4.50
N THR A 51 4.02 -22.07 4.51
CA THR A 51 5.07 -22.94 3.94
C THR A 51 6.27 -23.11 4.87
N GLU A 52 6.11 -22.80 6.16
CA GLU A 52 7.21 -22.70 7.13
C GLU A 52 7.80 -24.06 7.51
N SER A 53 7.02 -25.13 7.42
CA SER A 53 7.48 -26.49 7.72
C SER A 53 6.74 -27.57 6.94
N LEU A 54 7.33 -28.77 6.90
CA LEU A 54 6.69 -29.94 6.29
C LEU A 54 5.40 -30.35 7.03
N GLU A 55 5.34 -30.13 8.34
CA GLU A 55 4.16 -30.39 9.15
C GLU A 55 2.99 -29.48 8.73
N VAL A 56 3.27 -28.19 8.48
CA VAL A 56 2.26 -27.23 7.99
C VAL A 56 1.76 -27.63 6.60
N LEU A 57 2.66 -28.02 5.70
CA LEU A 57 2.30 -28.48 4.36
C LEU A 57 1.48 -29.77 4.38
N ARG A 58 1.79 -30.70 5.29
CA ARG A 58 1.00 -31.92 5.51
C ARG A 58 -0.37 -31.59 6.08
N ALA A 59 -0.46 -30.66 7.03
CA ALA A 59 -1.73 -30.20 7.59
C ALA A 59 -2.61 -29.55 6.51
N PHE A 60 -2.04 -28.69 5.66
CA PHE A 60 -2.72 -28.15 4.49
C PHE A 60 -3.24 -29.26 3.57
N HIS A 61 -2.40 -30.23 3.19
CA HIS A 61 -2.83 -31.33 2.33
C HIS A 61 -3.97 -32.14 2.96
N SER A 62 -3.92 -32.38 4.28
CA SER A 62 -4.98 -33.06 5.03
C SER A 62 -6.28 -32.24 5.15
N SER A 63 -6.23 -30.90 5.02
CA SER A 63 -7.43 -30.06 5.11
C SER A 63 -8.21 -30.00 3.79
N ILE A 64 -7.60 -30.35 2.65
CA ILE A 64 -8.23 -30.35 1.33
C ILE A 64 -9.49 -31.24 1.35
N SER A 65 -10.64 -30.63 1.05
CA SER A 65 -11.94 -31.26 0.99
C SER A 65 -12.75 -30.80 -0.21
N GLN A 66 -13.89 -31.45 -0.48
CA GLN A 66 -14.79 -31.11 -1.60
C GLN A 66 -14.08 -30.98 -2.96
N VAL A 67 -13.20 -31.93 -3.28
CA VAL A 67 -12.42 -31.92 -4.52
C VAL A 67 -13.30 -32.25 -5.73
N ARG A 68 -13.33 -31.36 -6.72
CA ARG A 68 -14.03 -31.53 -7.99
C ARG A 68 -13.04 -31.38 -9.14
N ASN A 69 -12.91 -32.42 -9.97
CA ASN A 69 -12.10 -32.35 -11.19
C ASN A 69 -12.74 -31.41 -12.22
N LEU A 70 -11.89 -30.61 -12.86
CA LEU A 70 -12.25 -29.71 -13.96
C LEU A 70 -11.80 -30.25 -15.32
N GLY A 71 -10.72 -31.03 -15.35
CA GLY A 71 -10.24 -31.70 -16.56
C GLY A 71 -9.07 -32.64 -16.30
N ASP A 72 -8.79 -33.47 -17.30
CA ASP A 72 -7.78 -34.53 -17.29
C ASP A 72 -7.18 -34.66 -18.69
N ASN A 73 -5.86 -34.53 -18.79
CA ASN A 73 -5.10 -34.77 -20.00
C ASN A 73 -3.75 -35.40 -19.68
N ASP A 74 -3.62 -36.71 -19.95
CA ASP A 74 -2.41 -37.51 -19.67
C ASP A 74 -1.95 -37.37 -18.20
N ILE A 75 -0.80 -36.74 -17.95
CA ILE A 75 -0.28 -36.50 -16.60
C ILE A 75 -0.81 -35.21 -15.95
N TYR A 76 -1.56 -34.37 -16.67
CA TYR A 76 -2.08 -33.10 -16.17
C TYR A 76 -3.54 -33.21 -15.74
N LYS A 77 -3.81 -32.91 -14.46
CA LYS A 77 -5.16 -32.91 -13.87
C LYS A 77 -5.34 -31.65 -13.05
N TRP A 78 -6.47 -30.96 -13.21
CA TRP A 78 -6.77 -29.74 -12.47
C TRP A 78 -8.16 -29.80 -11.83
N TYR A 79 -8.26 -29.20 -10.64
CA TYR A 79 -9.39 -29.37 -9.73
C TYR A 79 -9.80 -28.04 -9.10
N MET A 80 -11.03 -27.98 -8.62
CA MET A 80 -11.45 -27.05 -7.58
C MET A 80 -11.55 -27.81 -6.26
N ALA A 81 -11.17 -27.19 -5.15
CA ALA A 81 -11.29 -27.78 -3.81
C ALA A 81 -11.57 -26.69 -2.77
N SER A 82 -11.95 -27.12 -1.58
CA SER A 82 -12.19 -26.29 -0.39
C SER A 82 -11.25 -26.71 0.74
N SER A 83 -10.89 -25.80 1.64
CA SER A 83 -10.22 -26.14 2.90
C SER A 83 -11.26 -26.51 3.95
N SER A 84 -11.08 -27.62 4.67
CA SER A 84 -11.91 -27.96 5.84
C SER A 84 -11.63 -27.00 6.99
N PRO A 85 -12.64 -26.57 7.76
CA PRO A 85 -12.39 -25.75 8.94
C PRO A 85 -11.50 -26.50 9.95
N PRO A 86 -10.60 -25.80 10.66
CA PRO A 86 -9.79 -26.41 11.70
C PRO A 86 -10.67 -27.11 12.74
N SER A 87 -10.26 -28.28 13.21
CA SER A 87 -10.90 -28.87 14.39
C SER A 87 -10.68 -27.96 15.59
N THR A 88 -11.62 -27.93 16.55
CA THR A 88 -11.57 -27.04 17.73
C THR A 88 -10.32 -27.20 18.60
N SER A 89 -9.51 -28.25 18.37
CA SER A 89 -8.24 -28.52 19.06
C SER A 89 -6.99 -28.25 18.22
N ASP A 90 -7.12 -27.95 16.93
CA ASP A 90 -5.98 -27.84 16.02
C ASP A 90 -5.64 -26.38 15.71
N THR A 91 -4.66 -25.86 16.46
CA THR A 91 -4.13 -24.50 16.30
C THR A 91 -3.13 -24.37 15.15
N ASN A 92 -2.79 -25.47 14.46
CA ASN A 92 -1.75 -25.48 13.43
C ASN A 92 -2.29 -25.27 12.02
N THR A 93 -3.61 -25.25 11.83
CA THR A 93 -4.18 -24.94 10.51
C THR A 93 -4.10 -23.43 10.27
N PRO A 94 -3.36 -22.96 9.25
CA PRO A 94 -3.25 -21.54 8.94
C PRO A 94 -4.59 -20.97 8.45
N PRO A 95 -4.86 -19.67 8.65
CA PRO A 95 -6.10 -19.04 8.17
C PRO A 95 -6.11 -18.91 6.63
N ASP A 96 -7.27 -19.16 6.01
CA ASP A 96 -7.44 -19.03 4.54
C ASP A 96 -7.75 -17.59 4.07
N LEU A 97 -8.09 -16.68 4.99
CA LEU A 97 -8.57 -15.33 4.68
C LEU A 97 -7.88 -14.26 5.54
N LYS A 98 -7.57 -13.13 4.90
CA LYS A 98 -7.27 -11.86 5.55
C LYS A 98 -8.48 -10.93 5.40
N ILE A 99 -8.88 -10.28 6.51
CA ILE A 99 -10.03 -9.37 6.52
C ILE A 99 -9.59 -7.98 7.01
N ASN A 100 -9.97 -6.94 6.28
CA ASN A 100 -9.90 -5.56 6.73
C ASN A 100 -11.32 -5.00 6.84
N LEU A 101 -11.63 -4.34 7.96
CA LEU A 101 -12.91 -3.68 8.19
C LEU A 101 -12.70 -2.17 8.32
N ILE A 102 -13.37 -1.39 7.47
CA ILE A 102 -13.46 0.07 7.59
C ILE A 102 -14.85 0.39 8.11
N TRP A 103 -14.96 0.73 9.39
CA TRP A 103 -16.25 1.03 10.02
C TRP A 103 -16.10 2.02 11.18
N PRO A 104 -16.93 3.10 11.24
CA PRO A 104 -17.82 3.57 10.17
C PRO A 104 -17.04 4.05 8.94
N CYS A 105 -17.48 3.67 7.74
CA CYS A 105 -16.89 4.16 6.49
C CYS A 105 -17.51 5.50 6.06
N THR A 106 -16.92 6.13 5.05
CA THR A 106 -17.39 7.42 4.49
C THR A 106 -17.63 7.25 3.00
N ALA A 107 -18.34 8.19 2.37
CA ALA A 107 -18.54 8.18 0.91
C ALA A 107 -17.21 8.17 0.12
N GLN A 108 -16.13 8.73 0.70
CA GLN A 108 -14.80 8.68 0.10
C GLN A 108 -14.23 7.26 0.11
N HIS A 109 -14.38 6.52 1.21
CA HIS A 109 -13.99 5.12 1.27
C HIS A 109 -14.76 4.29 0.25
N ILE A 110 -16.07 4.49 0.14
CA ILE A 110 -16.91 3.77 -0.82
C ILE A 110 -16.43 4.01 -2.25
N ARG A 111 -16.19 5.27 -2.64
CA ARG A 111 -15.63 5.60 -3.97
C ARG A 111 -14.26 4.97 -4.22
N LYS A 112 -13.39 4.93 -3.21
CA LYS A 112 -12.04 4.33 -3.31
C LYS A 112 -12.10 2.83 -3.59
N TYR A 113 -12.99 2.10 -2.93
CA TYR A 113 -13.08 0.64 -3.02
C TYR A 113 -14.12 0.15 -4.04
N SER A 114 -14.83 1.05 -4.71
CA SER A 114 -15.72 0.72 -5.82
C SER A 114 -14.92 0.49 -7.11
N ALA A 115 -15.36 -0.49 -7.91
CA ALA A 115 -14.90 -0.69 -9.26
C ALA A 115 -15.07 0.62 -10.05
N GLN A 116 -14.03 1.02 -10.76
CA GLN A 116 -14.04 2.24 -11.55
C GLN A 116 -13.12 2.09 -12.75
N THR A 117 -13.46 2.77 -13.84
CA THR A 117 -12.58 2.86 -15.00
C THR A 117 -11.30 3.61 -14.61
N MET A 118 -10.15 3.07 -15.04
CA MET A 118 -8.85 3.68 -14.84
C MET A 118 -8.46 4.51 -16.06
N ARG A 119 -7.81 5.64 -15.84
CA ARG A 119 -7.38 6.60 -16.86
C ARG A 119 -5.90 6.92 -16.66
N MET A 120 -5.11 6.75 -17.71
CA MET A 120 -3.75 7.30 -17.76
C MET A 120 -3.82 8.79 -18.07
N VAL A 121 -3.08 9.57 -17.30
CA VAL A 121 -2.94 11.03 -17.47
C VAL A 121 -1.46 11.39 -17.56
N THR A 122 -1.17 12.54 -18.17
CA THR A 122 0.18 13.13 -18.20
C THR A 122 0.12 14.50 -17.55
N GLU A 123 0.73 14.61 -16.38
CA GLU A 123 0.82 15.83 -15.58
C GLU A 123 2.07 16.62 -15.97
N THR A 124 1.89 17.74 -16.65
CA THR A 124 2.98 18.67 -16.96
C THR A 124 3.37 19.49 -15.72
N PRO A 125 4.55 20.14 -15.70
CA PRO A 125 4.92 21.08 -14.64
C PRO A 125 3.86 22.16 -14.40
N GLN A 126 3.23 22.65 -15.47
CA GLN A 126 2.18 23.66 -15.39
C GLN A 126 0.91 23.10 -14.71
N ILE A 127 0.45 21.90 -15.09
CA ILE A 127 -0.69 21.24 -14.43
C ILE A 127 -0.38 21.00 -12.95
N TYR A 128 0.84 20.56 -12.64
CA TYR A 128 1.26 20.36 -11.25
C TYR A 128 1.17 21.65 -10.45
N LYS A 129 1.76 22.74 -10.97
CA LYS A 129 1.78 24.05 -10.31
C LYS A 129 0.39 24.65 -10.12
N ASP A 130 -0.44 24.61 -11.15
CA ASP A 130 -1.71 25.34 -11.17
C ASP A 130 -2.84 24.58 -10.47
N TYR A 131 -2.80 23.25 -10.47
CA TYR A 131 -3.94 22.43 -10.04
C TYR A 131 -3.54 21.40 -8.97
N ILE A 132 -2.47 20.64 -9.20
CA ILE A 132 -2.18 19.50 -8.32
C ILE A 132 -1.59 19.95 -6.98
N ARG A 133 -0.67 20.92 -6.99
CA ARG A 133 -0.06 21.48 -5.78
C ARG A 133 -1.09 22.20 -4.88
N PRO A 134 -2.00 23.04 -5.41
CA PRO A 134 -3.13 23.56 -4.64
C PRO A 134 -4.01 22.46 -4.03
N TYR A 135 -4.36 21.43 -4.80
CA TYR A 135 -5.12 20.28 -4.29
C TYR A 135 -4.37 19.60 -3.12
N MET A 136 -3.08 19.34 -3.28
CA MET A 136 -2.24 18.74 -2.23
C MET A 136 -2.25 19.57 -0.95
N GLN A 137 -2.12 20.89 -1.09
CA GLN A 137 -2.15 21.82 0.03
C GLN A 137 -3.50 21.75 0.78
N GLN A 138 -4.62 21.85 0.05
CA GLN A 138 -5.95 21.73 0.62
C GLN A 138 -6.10 20.42 1.41
N LYS A 139 -5.65 19.29 0.85
CA LYS A 139 -5.75 17.98 1.53
C LYS A 139 -4.92 17.87 2.80
N ARG A 140 -3.81 18.60 2.88
CA ARG A 140 -2.99 18.67 4.10
C ARG A 140 -3.66 19.56 5.15
N GLU A 141 -4.21 20.70 4.74
CA GLU A 141 -4.92 21.64 5.62
C GLU A 141 -6.22 21.05 6.21
N GLU A 142 -6.88 20.14 5.48
CA GLU A 142 -8.04 19.37 5.96
C GLU A 142 -7.69 18.36 7.10
N GLY A 143 -6.44 18.25 7.54
CA GLY A 143 -6.04 17.39 8.67
C GLY A 143 -5.94 15.90 8.33
N ARG A 144 -5.88 15.53 7.05
CA ARG A 144 -5.83 14.12 6.60
C ARG A 144 -4.56 13.36 6.99
N LEU A 145 -3.55 14.05 7.53
CA LEU A 145 -2.26 13.50 7.94
C LEU A 145 -2.13 13.24 9.45
N ASN A 146 -3.17 13.52 10.24
CA ASN A 146 -3.10 13.36 11.70
C ASN A 146 -2.66 11.95 12.13
N TRP A 147 -3.10 10.91 11.41
CA TRP A 147 -2.68 9.54 11.70
C TRP A 147 -1.17 9.33 11.49
N VAL A 148 -0.59 9.89 10.41
CA VAL A 148 0.86 9.83 10.14
C VAL A 148 1.62 10.51 11.29
N PHE A 149 1.19 11.71 11.66
CA PHE A 149 1.84 12.48 12.71
C PHE A 149 1.71 11.83 14.09
N ASN A 150 0.61 11.14 14.38
CA ASN A 150 0.49 10.38 15.62
C ASN A 150 1.51 9.24 15.70
N ILE A 151 1.82 8.56 14.58
CA ILE A 151 2.85 7.51 14.55
C ILE A 151 4.26 8.13 14.71
N LEU A 152 4.55 9.18 13.94
CA LEU A 152 5.83 9.90 14.03
C LEU A 152 6.06 10.47 15.43
N GLU A 153 5.05 11.06 16.06
CA GLU A 153 5.15 11.68 17.39
C GLU A 153 5.08 10.69 18.56
N GLY A 154 5.04 9.38 18.28
CA GLY A 154 5.10 8.36 19.33
C GLY A 154 3.76 8.05 20.00
N ARG A 155 2.64 8.50 19.46
CA ARG A 155 1.31 8.44 20.12
C ARG A 155 0.54 7.16 19.79
N THR A 156 0.73 6.57 18.62
CA THR A 156 0.00 5.38 18.13
C THR A 156 0.92 4.40 17.43
N GLU A 157 0.58 3.11 17.41
CA GLU A 157 1.26 2.04 16.65
C GLU A 157 2.76 1.88 16.98
N GLN A 158 3.21 2.27 18.19
CA GLN A 158 4.63 2.20 18.54
C GLN A 158 5.13 0.77 18.71
N GLU A 159 4.24 -0.15 19.06
CA GLU A 159 4.46 -1.58 19.11
C GLU A 159 4.70 -2.22 17.73
N ASP A 160 4.25 -1.55 16.66
CA ASP A 160 4.37 -2.02 15.28
C ASP A 160 5.59 -1.44 14.56
N VAL A 161 6.25 -0.45 15.15
CA VAL A 161 7.48 0.14 14.61
C VAL A 161 8.63 -0.86 14.72
N ILE A 162 9.16 -1.28 13.57
CA ILE A 162 10.28 -2.21 13.46
C ILE A 162 11.61 -1.48 13.75
N LEU A 163 11.74 -0.27 13.19
CA LEU A 163 12.92 0.56 13.35
C LEU A 163 12.51 2.02 13.42
N ARG A 164 13.19 2.77 14.28
CA ARG A 164 13.23 4.23 14.22
C ARG A 164 14.69 4.67 14.13
N ASP A 165 15.06 5.30 13.03
CA ASP A 165 16.38 5.89 12.84
C ASP A 165 16.26 7.41 13.01
N LYS A 166 17.09 7.97 13.90
CA LYS A 166 17.11 9.42 14.15
C LYS A 166 18.04 10.17 13.20
N GLY A 167 18.81 9.46 12.38
CA GLY A 167 19.84 10.03 11.53
C GLY A 167 20.83 10.91 12.28
N THR A 168 21.50 11.79 11.54
CA THR A 168 22.42 12.79 12.08
C THR A 168 21.69 14.06 12.51
N ASN A 169 20.68 14.47 11.74
CA ASN A 169 19.75 15.51 12.09
C ASN A 169 18.32 14.93 12.17
N PRO A 170 17.76 14.71 13.38
CA PRO A 170 16.45 14.05 13.54
C PRO A 170 15.30 14.66 12.76
N ASP A 171 15.29 15.98 12.59
CA ASP A 171 14.20 16.68 11.92
C ASP A 171 14.30 16.59 10.38
N GLU A 172 15.47 16.24 9.84
CA GLU A 172 15.73 16.17 8.39
C GLU A 172 15.99 14.75 7.89
N ASP A 173 16.77 13.97 8.63
CA ASP A 173 17.25 12.64 8.26
C ASP A 173 16.44 11.52 8.92
N GLY A 174 15.70 11.83 9.98
CA GLY A 174 14.96 10.85 10.75
C GLY A 174 13.89 10.14 9.94
N PHE A 175 13.67 8.87 10.23
CA PHE A 175 12.56 8.09 9.69
C PHE A 175 12.21 6.92 10.62
N LEU A 176 11.02 6.36 10.43
CA LEU A 176 10.65 5.09 11.03
C LEU A 176 10.13 4.12 9.97
N MET A 177 10.22 2.84 10.27
CA MET A 177 9.81 1.75 9.40
C MET A 177 8.80 0.86 10.14
N LEU A 178 7.69 0.57 9.49
CA LEU A 178 6.61 -0.27 10.02
C LEU A 178 6.05 -1.18 8.91
N PRO A 179 5.41 -2.31 9.27
CA PRO A 179 4.71 -3.17 8.31
C PRO A 179 3.62 -2.42 7.54
N ASP A 180 3.50 -2.68 6.23
CA ASP A 180 2.30 -2.29 5.49
C ASP A 180 1.09 -3.08 6.01
N LEU A 181 -0.09 -2.45 6.01
CA LEU A 181 -1.34 -3.07 6.45
C LEU A 181 -1.63 -4.39 5.71
N ASN A 182 -1.19 -4.54 4.45
CA ASN A 182 -1.45 -5.70 3.62
C ASN A 182 -0.48 -6.86 3.85
N TRP A 183 0.62 -6.67 4.58
CA TRP A 183 1.51 -7.77 4.94
C TRP A 183 1.02 -8.54 6.18
N ASP A 184 1.33 -9.84 6.28
CA ASP A 184 1.01 -10.70 7.42
C ASP A 184 2.05 -10.63 8.56
N ARG A 185 3.14 -9.90 8.33
CA ARG A 185 4.26 -9.68 9.26
C ARG A 185 5.09 -10.94 9.56
N LYS A 186 4.93 -12.00 8.76
CA LYS A 186 5.59 -13.30 8.93
C LYS A 186 6.29 -13.76 7.67
N THR A 187 5.62 -13.72 6.53
CA THR A 187 6.11 -14.32 5.29
C THR A 187 7.06 -13.35 4.60
N VAL A 188 8.37 -13.59 4.71
CA VAL A 188 9.42 -12.69 4.18
C VAL A 188 9.34 -12.53 2.66
N SER A 189 8.91 -13.55 1.92
CA SER A 189 8.73 -13.47 0.46
C SER A 189 7.59 -12.52 0.04
N SER A 190 6.61 -12.29 0.92
CA SER A 190 5.53 -11.32 0.74
C SER A 190 5.77 -10.02 1.54
N MET A 191 7.00 -9.81 2.04
CA MET A 191 7.31 -8.65 2.87
C MET A 191 7.00 -7.34 2.16
N HIS A 192 6.24 -6.51 2.86
CA HIS A 192 5.92 -5.14 2.47
C HIS A 192 6.00 -4.25 3.70
N LEU A 193 7.00 -3.37 3.71
CA LEU A 193 7.23 -2.37 4.74
C LEU A 193 6.98 -0.97 4.17
N LEU A 194 6.73 -0.05 5.08
CA LEU A 194 6.56 1.36 4.81
C LEU A 194 7.58 2.13 5.64
N ALA A 195 8.29 3.06 5.01
CA ALA A 195 9.12 4.03 5.71
C ALA A 195 8.45 5.41 5.70
N LEU A 196 8.25 5.98 6.87
CA LEU A 196 7.74 7.32 7.09
C LEU A 196 8.89 8.22 7.54
N VAL A 197 9.21 9.24 6.74
CA VAL A 197 10.26 10.21 7.09
C VAL A 197 9.75 11.19 8.15
N GLU A 198 10.61 11.65 9.06
CA GLU A 198 10.26 12.62 10.12
C GLU A 198 10.04 14.02 9.55
N ARG A 199 10.84 14.41 8.54
CA ARG A 199 10.70 15.69 7.84
C ARG A 199 9.30 15.84 7.22
N ARG A 200 8.72 17.03 7.29
CA ARG A 200 7.31 17.31 6.89
C ARG A 200 7.17 18.20 5.66
N ASP A 201 8.29 18.64 5.09
CA ASP A 201 8.38 19.57 3.97
C ASP A 201 8.32 18.89 2.59
N ILE A 202 8.55 17.57 2.51
CA ILE A 202 8.41 16.77 1.28
C ILE A 202 7.05 16.05 1.30
N TRP A 203 6.14 16.47 0.41
CA TRP A 203 4.76 15.98 0.39
C TRP A 203 4.58 14.83 -0.59
N SER A 204 5.39 14.81 -1.65
CA SER A 204 5.44 13.74 -2.64
C SER A 204 6.78 13.76 -3.36
N LEU A 205 6.96 12.87 -4.35
CA LEU A 205 8.16 12.89 -5.18
C LEU A 205 8.39 14.22 -5.91
N ARG A 206 7.34 15.05 -6.11
CA ARG A 206 7.46 16.38 -6.76
C ARG A 206 8.30 17.38 -5.99
N ASP A 207 8.43 17.22 -4.67
CA ASP A 207 9.26 18.10 -3.83
C ASP A 207 10.75 17.71 -3.85
N LEU A 208 11.08 16.57 -4.49
CA LEU A 208 12.46 16.11 -4.61
C LEU A 208 13.22 16.95 -5.64
N LYS A 209 14.42 17.35 -5.26
CA LYS A 209 15.31 18.27 -5.96
C LYS A 209 16.73 17.73 -5.92
N ARG A 210 17.62 18.27 -6.74
CA ARG A 210 19.03 17.87 -6.78
C ARG A 210 19.71 17.95 -5.41
N LYS A 211 19.45 18.99 -4.62
CA LYS A 211 19.96 19.09 -3.23
C LYS A 211 19.55 17.94 -2.31
N HIS A 212 18.49 17.21 -2.63
CA HIS A 212 18.00 16.09 -1.82
C HIS A 212 18.70 14.76 -2.19
N ILE A 213 19.54 14.70 -3.23
CA ILE A 213 20.23 13.47 -3.65
C ILE A 213 21.06 12.84 -2.51
N PRO A 214 21.88 13.58 -1.74
CA PRO A 214 22.64 13.00 -0.63
C PRO A 214 21.73 12.34 0.41
N TRP A 215 20.64 13.04 0.78
CA TRP A 215 19.64 12.53 1.71
C TRP A 215 18.90 11.30 1.18
N LEU A 216 18.52 11.26 -0.11
CA LEU A 216 17.88 10.10 -0.73
C LEU A 216 18.81 8.88 -0.74
N LYS A 217 20.09 9.06 -1.03
CA LYS A 217 21.09 7.97 -1.00
C LYS A 217 21.31 7.46 0.42
N TYR A 218 21.38 8.36 1.40
CA TYR A 218 21.44 8.03 2.81
C TYR A 218 20.21 7.22 3.23
N LEU A 219 19.01 7.74 3.03
CA LEU A 219 17.75 7.08 3.37
C LEU A 219 17.68 5.69 2.75
N ARG A 220 17.95 5.57 1.45
CA ARG A 220 17.99 4.29 0.72
C ARG A 220 18.92 3.28 1.40
N GLN A 221 20.16 3.66 1.68
CA GLN A 221 21.14 2.76 2.27
C GLN A 221 20.70 2.34 3.68
N ARG A 222 20.21 3.28 4.48
CA ARG A 222 19.72 2.98 5.84
C ARG A 222 18.52 2.06 5.83
N LEU A 223 17.59 2.22 4.89
CA LEU A 223 16.46 1.31 4.72
C LEU A 223 16.90 -0.11 4.38
N ILE A 224 17.90 -0.28 3.50
CA ILE A 224 18.47 -1.59 3.19
C ILE A 224 19.11 -2.20 4.44
N ASP A 225 20.04 -1.48 5.07
CA ASP A 225 20.79 -1.95 6.24
C ASP A 225 19.85 -2.34 7.38
N ALA A 226 18.86 -1.48 7.64
CA ALA A 226 17.80 -1.69 8.62
C ALA A 226 17.04 -2.99 8.36
N THR A 227 16.55 -3.15 7.13
CA THR A 227 15.72 -4.30 6.75
C THR A 227 16.51 -5.59 6.86
N VAL A 228 17.72 -5.64 6.29
CA VAL A 228 18.60 -6.82 6.35
C VAL A 228 18.96 -7.17 7.79
N LYS A 229 19.23 -6.17 8.64
CA LYS A 229 19.51 -6.40 10.06
C LYS A 229 18.30 -6.95 10.82
N THR A 230 17.10 -6.42 10.56
CA THR A 230 15.87 -6.91 11.21
C THR A 230 15.57 -8.36 10.82
N TYR A 231 15.78 -8.73 9.56
CA TYR A 231 15.47 -10.06 9.01
C TYR A 231 16.76 -10.82 8.67
N GLU A 232 17.75 -10.73 9.55
CA GLU A 232 19.08 -11.31 9.34
C GLU A 232 19.00 -12.81 9.04
N GLY A 233 19.71 -13.24 8.00
CA GLY A 233 19.70 -14.63 7.52
C GLY A 233 18.48 -15.03 6.69
N GLN A 234 17.50 -14.13 6.49
CA GLN A 234 16.30 -14.40 5.70
C GLN A 234 16.18 -13.54 4.44
N ILE A 235 16.84 -12.38 4.40
CA ILE A 235 16.81 -11.47 3.25
C ILE A 235 18.14 -10.75 3.06
N GLU A 236 18.52 -10.55 1.80
CA GLU A 236 19.70 -9.80 1.37
C GLU A 236 19.31 -8.45 0.74
N GLY A 237 20.25 -7.51 0.68
CA GLY A 237 19.96 -6.14 0.22
C GLY A 237 19.52 -6.05 -1.24
N ASP A 238 19.95 -6.98 -2.09
CA ASP A 238 19.56 -7.08 -3.51
C ASP A 238 18.22 -7.79 -3.72
N GLN A 239 17.62 -8.33 -2.65
CA GLN A 239 16.27 -8.88 -2.64
C GLN A 239 15.20 -7.84 -2.28
N LEU A 240 15.56 -6.55 -2.24
CA LEU A 240 14.67 -5.44 -1.91
C LEU A 240 14.38 -4.56 -3.14
N LYS A 241 13.10 -4.22 -3.34
CA LYS A 241 12.66 -3.15 -4.23
C LYS A 241 12.18 -1.98 -3.40
N MET A 242 12.59 -0.77 -3.76
CA MET A 242 12.12 0.46 -3.12
C MET A 242 11.44 1.36 -4.13
N TYR A 243 10.26 1.87 -3.78
CA TYR A 243 9.52 2.77 -4.64
C TYR A 243 8.65 3.72 -3.83
N VAL A 244 8.23 4.80 -4.46
CA VAL A 244 7.24 5.75 -3.93
C VAL A 244 6.03 5.77 -4.84
N HIS A 245 4.86 6.14 -4.30
CA HIS A 245 3.66 6.30 -5.12
C HIS A 245 3.54 7.69 -5.72
N TYR A 246 3.08 7.75 -6.98
CA TYR A 246 2.56 8.97 -7.58
C TYR A 246 1.35 8.69 -8.47
N GLN A 247 0.17 9.26 -8.21
CA GLN A 247 -0.18 10.04 -7.01
C GLN A 247 -0.15 9.18 -5.72
N PRO A 248 0.38 9.69 -4.59
CA PRO A 248 0.36 8.95 -3.33
C PRO A 248 -1.06 8.92 -2.72
N THR A 249 -1.30 7.98 -1.80
CA THR A 249 -2.59 7.90 -1.09
C THR A 249 -2.77 9.04 -0.08
N TYR A 250 -1.67 9.61 0.42
CA TYR A 250 -1.61 10.74 1.33
C TYR A 250 -0.34 11.55 1.07
N TYR A 251 -0.38 12.85 1.33
CA TYR A 251 0.67 13.80 0.94
C TYR A 251 1.72 14.02 2.04
N HIS A 252 2.36 12.93 2.45
CA HIS A 252 3.58 12.91 3.28
C HIS A 252 4.52 11.91 2.63
N PHE A 253 5.77 12.30 2.34
CA PHE A 253 6.69 11.42 1.62
C PHE A 253 6.90 10.09 2.38
N HIS A 254 6.78 8.99 1.66
CA HIS A 254 6.97 7.65 2.22
C HIS A 254 7.54 6.74 1.14
N VAL A 255 8.35 5.77 1.59
CA VAL A 255 8.98 4.77 0.72
C VAL A 255 8.38 3.42 1.04
N HIS A 256 7.94 2.71 0.01
CA HIS A 256 7.60 1.29 0.14
C HIS A 256 8.88 0.47 -0.04
N ILE A 257 9.09 -0.50 0.86
CA ILE A 257 10.17 -1.46 0.79
C ILE A 257 9.53 -2.84 0.67
N VAL A 258 9.80 -3.55 -0.42
CA VAL A 258 9.18 -4.85 -0.67
C VAL A 258 10.22 -5.89 -1.07
N ASN A 259 9.94 -7.16 -0.78
CA ASN A 259 10.73 -8.25 -1.33
C ASN A 259 10.60 -8.29 -2.87
N VAL A 260 11.68 -8.58 -3.59
CA VAL A 260 11.67 -8.78 -5.05
C VAL A 260 10.65 -9.85 -5.47
N MET A 261 10.45 -10.87 -4.63
CA MET A 261 9.52 -12.00 -4.82
C MET A 261 8.06 -11.66 -4.51
N LEU A 262 7.75 -10.50 -3.91
CA LEU A 262 6.37 -10.11 -3.62
C LEU A 262 5.57 -10.01 -4.93
N GLU A 263 4.44 -10.73 -4.99
CA GLU A 263 3.52 -10.72 -6.13
C GLU A 263 3.11 -9.27 -6.49
N ALA A 264 3.29 -8.92 -7.77
CA ALA A 264 3.08 -7.56 -8.23
C ALA A 264 1.59 -7.23 -8.35
N GLY A 265 1.05 -6.53 -7.36
CA GLY A 265 -0.27 -5.90 -7.42
C GLY A 265 -0.25 -4.48 -7.99
N SER A 266 -1.40 -3.80 -7.95
CA SER A 266 -1.54 -2.40 -8.39
C SER A 266 -0.59 -1.42 -7.69
N THR A 267 -0.18 -1.71 -6.46
CA THR A 267 0.80 -0.92 -5.70
C THR A 267 2.19 -0.89 -6.35
N GLN A 268 2.56 -1.90 -7.15
CA GLN A 268 3.84 -2.01 -7.85
C GLN A 268 3.75 -1.64 -9.34
N ALA A 269 2.55 -1.30 -9.84
CA ALA A 269 2.31 -1.12 -11.26
C ALA A 269 2.98 0.15 -11.81
N VAL A 270 3.42 0.09 -13.07
CA VAL A 270 3.84 1.26 -13.84
C VAL A 270 2.70 2.26 -13.90
N GLY A 271 3.01 3.55 -13.68
CA GLY A 271 2.00 4.60 -13.55
C GLY A 271 1.39 4.69 -12.15
N LYS A 272 1.98 4.01 -11.16
CA LYS A 272 1.70 4.19 -9.73
C LYS A 272 2.97 4.15 -8.89
N ALA A 273 3.78 3.10 -9.05
CA ALA A 273 5.07 2.96 -8.41
C ALA A 273 6.16 3.64 -9.24
N PHE A 274 6.93 4.51 -8.59
CA PHE A 274 8.13 5.12 -9.14
C PHE A 274 9.32 4.63 -8.31
N GLY A 275 10.22 3.86 -8.94
CA GLY A 275 11.39 3.29 -8.28
C GLY A 275 12.28 4.38 -7.67
N LEU A 276 12.70 4.20 -6.42
CA LEU A 276 13.47 5.18 -5.67
C LEU A 276 14.82 5.46 -6.37
N GLU A 277 15.50 4.41 -6.82
CA GLU A 277 16.74 4.47 -7.59
C GLU A 277 16.55 5.21 -8.91
N ASN A 278 15.43 5.00 -9.60
CA ASN A 278 15.15 5.71 -10.85
C ASN A 278 14.88 7.20 -10.62
N ILE A 279 14.25 7.57 -9.49
CA ILE A 279 14.09 8.97 -9.10
C ILE A 279 15.45 9.61 -8.82
N ILE A 280 16.31 8.93 -8.06
CA ILE A 280 17.68 9.41 -7.79
C ILE A 280 18.43 9.61 -9.10
N GLY A 281 18.43 8.62 -10.00
CA GLY A 281 19.10 8.74 -11.30
C GLY A 281 18.52 9.85 -12.19
N GLN A 282 17.19 10.08 -12.15
CA GLN A 282 16.57 11.22 -12.85
C GLN A 282 17.02 12.56 -12.28
N LEU A 283 17.08 12.70 -10.96
CA LEU A 283 17.59 13.91 -10.31
C LEU A 283 19.08 14.14 -10.61
N GLU A 284 19.89 13.08 -10.71
CA GLU A 284 21.31 13.20 -11.11
C GLU A 284 21.46 13.69 -12.55
N ALA A 285 20.55 13.28 -13.44
CA ALA A 285 20.57 13.63 -14.86
C ALA A 285 19.87 14.95 -15.19
N ILE A 286 19.04 15.50 -14.30
CA ILE A 286 18.28 16.72 -14.58
C ILE A 286 19.22 17.92 -14.71
N ALA A 287 19.05 18.71 -15.78
CA ALA A 287 19.81 19.94 -15.97
C ALA A 287 19.35 21.01 -14.97
N GLY A 288 20.28 21.87 -14.53
CA GLY A 288 19.99 22.97 -13.60
C GLY A 288 20.87 22.96 -12.36
N ASP A 289 20.56 23.85 -11.42
CA ASP A 289 21.22 23.97 -10.12
C ASP A 289 20.57 23.04 -9.08
N ASP A 290 20.95 23.22 -7.81
CA ASP A 290 20.47 22.41 -6.70
C ASP A 290 18.94 22.47 -6.46
N GLU A 291 18.24 23.46 -7.03
CA GLU A 291 16.79 23.62 -6.92
C GLU A 291 16.01 22.93 -8.04
N ALA A 292 16.67 22.52 -9.13
CA ALA A 292 16.06 21.72 -10.18
C ALA A 292 15.58 20.37 -9.63
N GLY A 293 14.41 19.90 -10.07
CA GLY A 293 13.82 18.71 -9.48
C GLY A 293 12.65 18.10 -10.23
N MET A 294 11.98 17.19 -9.54
CA MET A 294 10.87 16.42 -10.11
C MET A 294 9.65 17.29 -10.43
N ALA A 295 9.55 18.53 -9.91
CA ALA A 295 8.53 19.49 -10.30
C ALA A 295 8.68 19.97 -11.76
N ASP A 296 9.87 19.87 -12.35
CA ASP A 296 10.20 20.44 -13.66
C ASP A 296 9.97 19.47 -14.83
N VAL A 297 9.60 18.22 -14.55
CA VAL A 297 9.37 17.18 -15.57
C VAL A 297 7.89 16.83 -15.71
N SER A 298 7.51 16.17 -16.81
CA SER A 298 6.15 15.60 -16.92
C SER A 298 6.10 14.21 -16.31
N LEU A 299 5.04 13.90 -15.56
CA LEU A 299 4.83 12.58 -14.96
C LEU A 299 3.55 11.95 -15.51
N SER A 300 3.63 10.69 -15.96
CA SER A 300 2.47 9.94 -16.42
C SER A 300 2.09 8.86 -15.41
N TYR A 301 0.82 8.83 -15.02
CA TYR A 301 0.31 7.92 -13.99
C TYR A 301 -1.19 7.65 -14.20
N PHE A 302 -1.74 6.65 -13.52
CA PHE A 302 -3.16 6.33 -13.62
C PHE A 302 -3.98 6.88 -12.46
N LEU A 303 -5.22 7.24 -12.76
CA LEU A 303 -6.25 7.63 -11.80
C LEU A 303 -7.53 6.85 -12.07
N GLY A 304 -8.29 6.55 -11.03
CA GLY A 304 -9.65 6.08 -11.19
C GLY A 304 -10.62 7.25 -11.40
N GLU A 305 -11.67 7.05 -12.18
CA GLU A 305 -12.64 8.11 -12.50
C GLU A 305 -13.39 8.66 -11.29
N ALA A 306 -13.49 7.91 -10.19
CA ALA A 306 -14.10 8.39 -8.95
C ALA A 306 -13.14 9.22 -8.08
N SER A 307 -11.88 9.38 -8.49
CA SER A 307 -10.91 10.22 -7.78
C SER A 307 -11.25 11.70 -7.91
N GLU A 308 -11.00 12.46 -6.84
CA GLU A 308 -11.18 13.91 -6.85
C GLU A 308 -10.32 14.53 -7.96
N LEU A 309 -9.04 14.15 -8.08
CA LEU A 309 -8.15 14.61 -9.15
C LEU A 309 -8.69 14.37 -10.56
N TRP A 310 -9.30 13.21 -10.84
CA TRP A 310 -9.92 12.99 -12.14
C TRP A 310 -11.09 13.95 -12.35
N SER A 311 -12.07 13.92 -11.44
CA SER A 311 -13.33 14.67 -11.59
C SER A 311 -13.14 16.20 -11.55
N THR A 312 -12.15 16.72 -10.82
CA THR A 312 -11.96 18.19 -10.66
C THR A 312 -10.87 18.76 -11.54
N VAL A 313 -9.90 17.95 -11.98
CA VAL A 313 -8.75 18.42 -12.80
C VAL A 313 -8.76 17.81 -14.19
N TYR A 314 -8.58 16.49 -14.28
CA TYR A 314 -8.28 15.86 -15.57
C TYR A 314 -9.48 15.72 -16.49
N GLU A 315 -10.69 15.50 -15.94
CA GLU A 315 -11.92 15.45 -16.72
C GLU A 315 -12.26 16.83 -17.33
N PRO A 316 -12.24 17.95 -16.56
CA PRO A 316 -12.38 19.29 -17.14
C PRO A 316 -11.32 19.60 -18.21
N LEU A 317 -10.04 19.33 -17.92
CA LEU A 317 -8.96 19.55 -18.90
C LEU A 317 -9.20 18.75 -20.20
N LYS A 318 -9.63 17.49 -20.08
CA LYS A 318 -9.98 16.65 -21.22
C LYS A 318 -11.14 17.23 -22.05
N LYS A 319 -12.10 17.92 -21.41
CA LYS A 319 -13.22 18.60 -22.07
C LYS A 319 -12.85 19.99 -22.61
N GLY A 320 -11.64 20.48 -22.37
CA GLY A 320 -11.22 21.84 -22.72
C GLY A 320 -11.72 22.91 -21.74
N GLU A 321 -12.12 22.51 -20.54
CA GLU A 321 -12.60 23.37 -19.48
C GLU A 321 -11.48 23.70 -18.48
N THR A 322 -11.60 24.82 -17.77
CA THR A 322 -10.67 25.18 -16.68
C THR A 322 -11.04 24.44 -15.39
N PRO A 323 -10.12 23.66 -14.79
CA PRO A 323 -10.31 23.05 -13.48
C PRO A 323 -10.70 24.05 -12.39
N LYS A 324 -11.49 23.58 -11.42
CA LYS A 324 -11.78 24.30 -10.18
C LYS A 324 -11.15 23.52 -9.03
N VAL A 325 -9.94 23.92 -8.65
CA VAL A 325 -9.20 23.31 -7.54
C VAL A 325 -9.18 24.24 -6.35
#